data_AF-A0A8H3QGM3-F1
#
_entry.id   AF-A0A8H3QGM3-F1
#
_cell.length_a   1.000
_cell.length_b   1.000
_cell.length_c   1.000
_cell.angle_alpha   90.00
_cell.angle_beta   90.00
_cell.angle_gamma   90.00
#
_symmetry.space_group_name_H-M   'P 1'
#
loop_
_entity.id
_entity.type
_entity.pdbx_description
1 polymer ?
#
loop_
_entity_poly.entity_id
_entity_poly.type
_entity_poly.pdbx_seq_one_letter_code
_entity_poly.pdbx_strand_id
1 'polypeptide(L)'
;MCKARWNYINDTTKNVIKNLRIIFKIVLYTSIRVSKIRQDIKSQILKMGNTASRAFDEAKRKIELEYEARKRENELRNDELKFNYGLEIRKAEMEHQHKIAELMTQMKQTKLHAGKELIISYMNTMNLIIQQNNTTFQAALPLLQQLNNDKLSDSMRDATEKVIKKIYDGYMPPERLLDYSKKQIEELRLKQDDEFMQLMNLAVDQKVITSTDKLFLLG
;
A
#
# COMPACT_ATOMS: atom_id res chain seq x y z
N MET A 1 -134.38 -13.94 14.17
CA MET A 1 -133.29 -13.99 13.16
C MET A 1 -132.22 -12.88 13.29
N CYS A 2 -132.41 -11.78 14.04
CA CYS A 2 -131.43 -10.66 14.06
C CYS A 2 -130.17 -10.85 14.95
N LYS A 3 -130.20 -11.72 15.98
CA LYS A 3 -129.08 -11.87 16.94
C LYS A 3 -127.88 -12.65 16.38
N ALA A 4 -128.13 -13.62 15.50
CA ALA A 4 -127.08 -14.45 14.89
C ALA A 4 -126.22 -13.67 13.87
N ARG A 5 -126.84 -12.75 13.11
CA ARG A 5 -126.15 -11.93 12.09
C ARG A 5 -125.25 -10.86 12.72
N TRP A 6 -125.65 -10.31 13.87
CA TRP A 6 -124.86 -9.32 14.61
C TRP A 6 -123.63 -9.94 15.29
N ASN A 7 -123.77 -11.15 15.86
CA ASN A 7 -122.64 -11.91 16.40
C ASN A 7 -121.62 -12.30 15.31
N TYR A 8 -122.10 -12.72 14.13
CA TYR A 8 -121.23 -13.04 13.00
C TYR A 8 -120.39 -11.83 12.54
N ILE A 9 -121.01 -10.65 12.39
CA ILE A 9 -120.30 -9.43 12.01
C ILE A 9 -119.26 -9.06 13.09
N ASN A 10 -119.63 -9.11 14.36
CA ASN A 10 -118.74 -8.73 15.46
C ASN A 10 -117.54 -9.69 15.59
N ASP A 11 -117.74 -11.00 15.41
CA ASP A 11 -116.66 -11.98 15.40
C ASP A 11 -115.76 -11.85 14.16
N THR A 12 -116.33 -11.50 13.00
CA THR A 12 -115.57 -11.24 11.78
C THR A 12 -114.69 -9.99 11.95
N THR A 13 -115.23 -8.90 12.49
CA THR A 13 -114.47 -7.66 12.75
C THR A 13 -113.37 -7.88 13.80
N LYS A 14 -113.63 -8.64 14.87
CA LYS A 14 -112.60 -9.02 15.86
C LYS A 14 -111.48 -9.85 15.24
N ASN A 15 -111.80 -10.79 14.36
CA ASN A 15 -110.80 -11.58 13.64
C ASN A 15 -109.95 -10.73 12.69
N VAL A 16 -110.57 -9.78 11.97
CA VAL A 16 -109.84 -8.83 11.11
C VAL A 16 -108.89 -7.94 11.94
N ILE A 17 -109.35 -7.37 13.06
CA ILE A 17 -108.51 -6.56 13.96
C ILE A 17 -107.37 -7.40 14.56
N LYS A 18 -107.63 -8.65 14.92
CA LYS A 18 -106.62 -9.57 15.43
C LYS A 18 -105.56 -9.86 14.35
N ASN A 19 -105.97 -10.12 13.11
CA ASN A 19 -105.06 -10.34 11.99
C ASN A 19 -104.24 -9.09 11.66
N LEU A 20 -104.85 -7.90 11.68
CA LEU A 20 -104.14 -6.63 11.47
C LEU A 20 -103.09 -6.39 12.57
N ARG A 21 -103.38 -6.70 13.84
CA ARG A 21 -102.39 -6.63 14.93
C ARG A 21 -101.23 -7.61 14.73
N ILE A 22 -101.51 -8.81 14.23
CA ILE A 22 -100.47 -9.80 13.91
C ILE A 22 -99.57 -9.28 12.77
N ILE A 23 -100.17 -8.79 11.69
CA ILE A 23 -99.44 -8.21 10.55
C ILE A 23 -98.59 -7.03 11.02
N PHE A 24 -99.15 -6.11 11.82
CA PHE A 24 -98.40 -4.98 12.34
C PHE A 24 -97.20 -5.40 13.20
N LYS A 25 -97.35 -6.43 14.06
CA LYS A 25 -96.23 -6.98 14.83
C LYS A 25 -95.15 -7.60 13.94
N ILE A 26 -95.53 -8.29 12.86
CA ILE A 26 -94.60 -8.87 11.89
C ILE A 26 -93.84 -7.77 11.16
N VAL A 27 -94.53 -6.72 10.70
CA VAL A 27 -93.91 -5.57 10.02
C VAL A 27 -92.96 -4.83 10.97
N LEU A 28 -93.37 -4.59 12.22
CA LEU A 28 -92.52 -3.92 13.20
C LEU A 28 -91.25 -4.76 13.51
N TYR A 29 -91.42 -6.06 13.73
CA TYR A 29 -90.30 -6.98 14.00
C TYR A 29 -89.33 -7.06 12.82
N THR A 30 -89.83 -7.13 11.59
CA THR A 30 -89.00 -7.16 10.38
C THR A 30 -88.27 -5.84 10.17
N SER A 31 -88.93 -4.68 10.37
CA SER A 31 -88.27 -3.36 10.31
C SER A 31 -87.15 -3.20 11.33
N ILE A 32 -87.35 -3.65 12.57
CA ILE A 32 -86.32 -3.60 13.62
C ILE A 32 -85.16 -4.53 13.25
N ARG A 33 -85.44 -5.75 12.78
CA ARG A 33 -84.42 -6.72 12.38
C ARG A 33 -83.59 -6.23 11.20
N VAL A 34 -84.22 -5.64 10.18
CA VAL A 34 -83.53 -5.04 9.02
C VAL A 34 -82.66 -3.87 9.45
N SER A 35 -83.15 -3.03 10.37
CA SER A 35 -82.37 -1.88 10.88
C SER A 35 -81.12 -2.33 11.64
N LYS A 36 -81.23 -3.38 12.45
CA LYS A 36 -80.10 -3.96 13.19
C LYS A 36 -79.06 -4.59 12.25
N ILE A 37 -79.50 -5.39 11.28
CA ILE A 37 -78.62 -5.96 10.24
C ILE A 37 -77.86 -4.86 9.48
N ARG A 38 -78.54 -3.76 9.13
CA ARG A 38 -77.91 -2.62 8.45
C ARG A 38 -76.84 -1.94 9.31
N GLN A 39 -77.07 -1.80 10.62
CA GLN A 39 -76.06 -1.24 11.53
C GLN A 39 -74.86 -2.16 11.71
N ASP A 40 -75.10 -3.47 11.84
CA ASP A 40 -74.04 -4.46 11.99
C ASP A 40 -73.15 -4.53 10.74
N ILE A 41 -73.74 -4.49 9.54
CA ILE A 41 -73.01 -4.43 8.27
C ILE A 41 -72.15 -3.15 8.19
N LYS A 42 -72.70 -1.98 8.54
CA LYS A 42 -71.93 -0.73 8.55
C LYS A 42 -70.76 -0.78 9.53
N SER A 43 -70.97 -1.35 10.71
CA SER A 43 -69.93 -1.51 11.73
C SER A 43 -68.82 -2.47 11.26
N GLN A 44 -69.19 -3.57 10.62
CA GLN A 44 -68.22 -4.54 10.06
C GLN A 44 -67.41 -3.92 8.92
N ILE A 45 -68.05 -3.19 7.98
CA ILE A 45 -67.35 -2.50 6.88
C ILE A 45 -66.34 -1.48 7.44
N LEU A 46 -66.74 -0.69 8.45
CA LEU A 46 -65.86 0.30 9.07
C LEU A 46 -64.65 -0.36 9.76
N LYS A 47 -64.88 -1.47 10.48
CA LYS A 47 -63.80 -2.24 11.12
C LYS A 47 -62.85 -2.83 10.08
N MET A 48 -63.37 -3.44 9.02
CA MET A 48 -62.55 -4.00 7.94
C MET A 48 -61.70 -2.92 7.24
N GLY A 49 -62.28 -1.74 6.95
CA GLY A 49 -61.54 -0.62 6.37
C GLY A 49 -60.41 -0.12 7.26
N ASN A 50 -60.65 0.00 8.57
CA ASN A 50 -59.63 0.42 9.53
C ASN A 50 -58.50 -0.60 9.68
N THR A 51 -58.80 -1.90 9.68
CA THR A 51 -57.78 -2.96 9.74
C THR A 51 -56.95 -3.01 8.47
N ALA A 52 -57.58 -2.85 7.29
CA ALA A 52 -56.87 -2.79 6.02
C ALA A 52 -55.94 -1.57 5.92
N SER A 53 -56.38 -0.40 6.38
CA SER A 53 -55.56 0.81 6.43
C SER A 53 -54.34 0.63 7.33
N ARG A 54 -54.52 0.08 8.53
CA ARG A 54 -53.40 -0.17 9.47
C ARG A 54 -52.40 -1.19 8.92
N ALA A 55 -52.88 -2.26 8.32
CA ALA A 55 -52.02 -3.27 7.70
C ALA A 55 -51.20 -2.69 6.54
N PHE A 56 -51.78 -1.76 5.76
CA PHE A 56 -51.07 -1.07 4.69
C PHE A 56 -50.00 -0.11 5.22
N ASP A 57 -50.32 0.68 6.25
CA ASP A 57 -49.36 1.59 6.89
C ASP A 57 -48.20 0.83 7.53
N GLU A 58 -48.48 -0.32 8.16
CA GLU A 58 -47.47 -1.19 8.75
C GLU A 58 -46.57 -1.85 7.68
N ALA A 59 -47.16 -2.32 6.58
CA ALA A 59 -46.41 -2.84 5.44
C ALA A 59 -45.51 -1.77 4.81
N LYS A 60 -46.02 -0.54 4.64
CA LYS A 60 -45.24 0.59 4.13
C LYS A 60 -44.06 0.92 5.05
N ARG A 61 -44.29 1.01 6.36
CA ARG A 61 -43.25 1.27 7.35
C ARG A 61 -42.18 0.19 7.38
N LYS A 62 -42.57 -1.07 7.22
CA LYS A 62 -41.63 -2.19 7.13
C LYS A 62 -40.73 -2.08 5.90
N ILE A 63 -41.30 -1.77 4.73
CA ILE A 63 -40.54 -1.58 3.49
C ILE A 63 -39.55 -0.41 3.63
N GLU A 64 -39.96 0.68 4.26
CA GLU A 64 -39.13 1.86 4.48
C GLU A 64 -37.94 1.56 5.43
N LEU A 65 -38.19 0.83 6.52
CA LEU A 65 -37.13 0.38 7.44
C LEU A 65 -36.16 -0.60 6.77
N GLU A 66 -36.66 -1.54 5.95
CA GLU A 66 -35.80 -2.45 5.19
C GLU A 66 -34.95 -1.69 4.16
N TYR A 67 -35.50 -0.66 3.53
CA TYR A 67 -34.77 0.20 2.61
C TYR A 67 -33.67 1.01 3.32
N GLU A 68 -33.98 1.63 4.46
CA GLU A 68 -32.99 2.37 5.27
C GLU A 68 -31.88 1.47 5.80
N ALA A 69 -32.21 0.25 6.25
CA ALA A 69 -31.23 -0.73 6.70
C ALA A 69 -30.27 -1.12 5.57
N ARG A 70 -30.79 -1.44 4.37
CA ARG A 70 -29.98 -1.76 3.18
C ARG A 70 -29.13 -0.58 2.73
N LYS A 71 -29.66 0.64 2.83
CA LYS A 71 -28.90 1.85 2.49
C LYS A 71 -27.70 2.01 3.43
N ARG A 72 -27.91 1.89 4.74
CA ARG A 72 -26.84 1.98 5.75
C ARG A 72 -25.81 0.86 5.59
N GLU A 73 -26.24 -0.36 5.30
CA GLU A 73 -25.33 -1.48 5.02
C GLU A 73 -24.44 -1.20 3.80
N ASN A 74 -25.00 -0.66 2.72
CA ASN A 74 -24.23 -0.26 1.54
C ASN A 74 -23.26 0.89 1.83
N GLU A 75 -23.64 1.87 2.65
CA GLU A 75 -22.76 2.95 3.08
C GLU A 75 -21.57 2.42 3.88
N LEU A 76 -21.83 1.56 4.89
CA LEU A 76 -20.79 0.91 5.68
C LEU A 76 -19.83 0.10 4.81
N ARG A 77 -20.35 -0.70 3.87
CA ARG A 77 -19.52 -1.48 2.95
C ARG A 77 -18.65 -0.60 2.04
N ASN A 78 -19.19 0.53 1.59
CA ASN A 78 -18.42 1.49 0.78
C ASN A 78 -17.30 2.16 1.59
N ASP A 79 -17.55 2.47 2.86
CA ASP A 79 -16.55 3.06 3.74
C ASP A 79 -15.45 2.06 4.09
N GLU A 80 -15.79 0.79 4.34
CA GLU A 80 -14.81 -0.30 4.48
C GLU A 80 -13.94 -0.47 3.24
N LEU A 81 -14.54 -0.43 2.03
CA LEU A 81 -13.79 -0.52 0.79
C LEU A 81 -12.80 0.64 0.61
N LYS A 82 -13.23 1.87 0.90
CA LYS A 82 -12.34 3.04 0.86
C LYS A 82 -11.20 2.93 1.87
N PHE A 83 -11.51 2.47 3.08
CA PHE A 83 -10.51 2.28 4.12
C PHE A 83 -9.49 1.21 3.72
N ASN A 84 -9.94 0.06 3.23
CA ASN A 84 -9.07 -1.03 2.78
C ASN A 84 -8.21 -0.59 1.59
N TYR A 85 -8.78 0.12 0.62
CA TYR A 85 -8.01 0.67 -0.49
C TYR A 85 -6.92 1.65 -0.02
N GLY A 86 -7.24 2.51 0.96
CA GLY A 86 -6.25 3.40 1.58
C GLY A 86 -5.13 2.65 2.31
N LEU A 87 -5.44 1.53 2.97
CA LEU A 87 -4.45 0.66 3.60
C LEU A 87 -3.54 -0.01 2.58
N GLU A 88 -4.07 -0.50 1.46
CA GLU A 88 -3.28 -1.11 0.39
C GLU A 88 -2.29 -0.11 -0.21
N ILE A 89 -2.71 1.13 -0.46
CA ILE A 89 -1.82 2.20 -0.94
C ILE A 89 -0.69 2.44 0.06
N ARG A 90 -1.00 2.59 1.35
CA ARG A 90 0.02 2.81 2.38
C ARG A 90 0.98 1.63 2.51
N LYS A 91 0.48 0.40 2.38
CA LYS A 91 1.31 -0.80 2.41
C LYS A 91 2.27 -0.81 1.23
N ALA A 92 1.80 -0.51 0.02
CA ALA A 92 2.63 -0.40 -1.16
C ALA A 92 3.70 0.70 -1.03
N GLU A 93 3.33 1.84 -0.45
CA GLU A 93 4.25 2.96 -0.21
C GLU A 93 5.32 2.62 0.84
N MET A 94 4.95 1.98 1.95
CA MET A 94 5.91 1.49 2.94
C MET A 94 6.86 0.45 2.35
N GLU A 95 6.36 -0.46 1.52
CA GLU A 95 7.18 -1.50 0.88
C GLU A 95 8.16 -0.88 -0.14
N HIS A 96 7.71 0.14 -0.87
CA HIS A 96 8.58 0.92 -1.74
C HIS A 96 9.70 1.64 -0.96
N GLN A 97 9.35 2.33 0.13
CA GLN A 97 10.34 2.99 1.00
C GLN A 97 11.32 1.99 1.63
N HIS A 98 10.82 0.84 2.07
CA HIS A 98 11.67 -0.23 2.59
C HIS A 98 12.67 -0.71 1.53
N LYS A 99 12.21 -0.91 0.29
CA LYS A 99 13.09 -1.32 -0.81
C LYS A 99 14.16 -0.28 -1.11
N ILE A 100 13.83 1.00 -1.07
CA ILE A 100 14.81 2.10 -1.21
C ILE A 100 15.85 2.01 -0.09
N ALA A 101 15.44 1.82 1.16
CA ALA A 101 16.36 1.72 2.29
C ALA A 101 17.27 0.49 2.21
N GLU A 102 16.76 -0.66 1.75
CA GLU A 102 17.57 -1.85 1.47
C GLU A 102 18.62 -1.57 0.39
N LEU A 103 18.21 -0.98 -0.74
CA LEU A 103 19.12 -0.64 -1.83
C LEU A 103 20.20 0.35 -1.36
N MET A 104 19.83 1.37 -0.58
CA MET A 104 20.79 2.29 0.02
C MET A 104 21.81 1.57 0.92
N THR A 105 21.35 0.59 1.70
CA THR A 105 22.23 -0.18 2.59
C THR A 105 23.20 -1.04 1.79
N GLN A 106 22.70 -1.72 0.76
CA GLN A 106 23.52 -2.52 -0.16
C GLN A 106 24.57 -1.64 -0.87
N MET A 107 24.18 -0.46 -1.37
CA MET A 107 25.11 0.48 -2.02
C MET A 107 26.20 0.96 -1.06
N LYS A 108 25.86 1.31 0.19
CA LYS A 108 26.85 1.69 1.21
C LYS A 108 27.83 0.56 1.51
N GLN A 109 27.34 -0.67 1.61
CA GLN A 109 28.18 -1.85 1.81
C GLN A 109 29.12 -2.08 0.61
N THR A 110 28.62 -1.96 -0.62
CA THR A 110 29.43 -2.09 -1.84
C THR A 110 30.50 -0.99 -1.91
N LYS A 111 30.18 0.28 -1.61
CA LYS A 111 31.16 1.36 -1.57
C LYS A 111 32.26 1.09 -0.53
N LEU A 112 31.87 0.60 0.66
CA LEU A 112 32.83 0.22 1.69
C LEU A 112 33.73 -0.94 1.26
N HIS A 113 33.15 -1.97 0.62
CA HIS A 113 33.92 -3.12 0.13
C HIS A 113 34.89 -2.71 -1.00
N ALA A 114 34.43 -1.92 -1.97
CA ALA A 114 35.27 -1.37 -3.03
C ALA A 114 36.42 -0.52 -2.47
N GLY A 115 36.16 0.29 -1.43
CA GLY A 115 37.20 1.04 -0.72
C GLY A 115 38.25 0.15 -0.05
N LYS A 116 37.84 -0.98 0.54
CA LYS A 116 38.77 -1.96 1.13
C LYS A 116 39.63 -2.63 0.07
N GLU A 117 39.04 -3.06 -1.04
CA GLU A 117 39.76 -3.66 -2.18
C GLU A 117 40.79 -2.68 -2.76
N LEU A 118 40.45 -1.39 -2.80
CA LEU A 118 41.37 -0.33 -3.23
C LEU A 118 42.63 -0.28 -2.36
N ILE A 119 42.44 -0.28 -1.04
CA ILE A 119 43.54 -0.25 -0.06
C ILE A 119 44.40 -1.52 -0.16
N ILE A 120 43.79 -2.68 -0.39
CA ILE A 120 44.51 -3.94 -0.57
C ILE A 120 45.36 -3.92 -1.84
N SER A 121 44.77 -3.52 -2.97
CA SER A 121 45.48 -3.40 -4.26
C SER A 121 46.66 -2.43 -4.15
N TYR A 122 46.47 -1.34 -3.40
CA TYR A 122 47.52 -0.39 -3.07
C TYR A 122 48.67 -1.01 -2.27
N MET A 123 48.36 -1.69 -1.16
CA MET A 123 49.37 -2.36 -0.33
C MET A 123 50.17 -3.38 -1.15
N ASN A 124 49.50 -4.12 -2.04
CA ASN A 124 50.15 -5.06 -2.94
C ASN A 124 51.11 -4.36 -3.92
N THR A 125 50.70 -3.24 -4.52
CA THR A 125 51.53 -2.46 -5.43
C THR A 125 52.77 -1.91 -4.71
N MET A 126 52.60 -1.39 -3.49
CA MET A 126 53.73 -0.93 -2.67
C MET A 126 54.70 -2.06 -2.34
N ASN A 127 54.18 -3.22 -1.93
CA ASN A 127 55.00 -4.39 -1.64
C ASN A 127 55.82 -4.84 -2.87
N LEU A 128 55.21 -4.83 -4.06
CA LEU A 128 55.90 -5.14 -5.32
C LEU A 128 57.06 -4.15 -5.60
N ILE A 129 56.83 -2.86 -5.41
CA ILE A 129 57.87 -1.85 -5.65
C ILE A 129 58.99 -1.92 -4.61
N ILE A 130 58.66 -2.21 -3.35
CA ILE A 130 59.65 -2.48 -2.29
C ILE A 130 60.50 -3.70 -2.65
N GLN A 131 59.87 -4.79 -3.11
CA GLN A 131 60.57 -5.99 -3.57
C GLN A 131 61.48 -5.68 -4.76
N GLN A 132 60.98 -4.95 -5.76
CA GLN A 132 61.76 -4.52 -6.92
C GLN A 132 62.97 -3.68 -6.50
N ASN A 133 62.80 -2.69 -5.62
CA ASN A 133 63.91 -1.88 -5.10
C ASN A 133 64.93 -2.74 -4.34
N ASN A 134 64.48 -3.70 -3.53
CA ASN A 134 65.37 -4.63 -2.84
C ASN A 134 66.19 -5.47 -3.84
N THR A 135 65.56 -5.97 -4.91
CA THR A 135 66.25 -6.67 -6.00
C THR A 135 67.27 -5.77 -6.69
N THR A 136 66.92 -4.50 -6.96
CA THR A 136 67.84 -3.49 -7.51
C THR A 136 69.09 -3.32 -6.63
N PHE A 137 68.90 -3.22 -5.31
CA PHE A 137 70.03 -3.13 -4.36
C PHE A 137 70.87 -4.41 -4.34
N GLN A 138 70.24 -5.58 -4.31
CA GLN A 138 70.97 -6.86 -4.32
C GLN A 138 71.77 -7.05 -5.62
N ALA A 139 71.26 -6.61 -6.76
CA ALA A 139 71.96 -6.66 -8.04
C ALA A 139 73.13 -5.66 -8.11
N ALA A 140 72.99 -4.48 -7.50
CA ALA A 140 74.03 -3.45 -7.50
C ALA A 140 75.18 -3.75 -6.50
N LEU A 141 74.88 -4.40 -5.37
CA LEU A 141 75.84 -4.65 -4.29
C LEU A 141 77.17 -5.31 -4.73
N PRO A 142 77.18 -6.43 -5.50
CA PRO A 142 78.43 -7.05 -5.92
C PRO A 142 79.26 -6.17 -6.88
N LEU A 143 78.59 -5.34 -7.69
CA LEU A 143 79.26 -4.42 -8.61
C LEU A 143 79.89 -3.25 -7.85
N LEU A 144 79.20 -2.73 -6.82
CA LEU A 144 79.76 -1.73 -5.92
C LEU A 144 80.97 -2.27 -5.13
N GLN A 145 80.91 -3.53 -4.69
CA GLN A 145 82.06 -4.20 -4.06
C GLN A 145 83.24 -4.38 -5.03
N GLN A 146 82.96 -4.64 -6.31
CA GLN A 146 83.97 -4.75 -7.36
C GLN A 146 84.67 -3.41 -7.64
N LEU A 147 83.95 -2.28 -7.56
CA LEU A 147 84.53 -0.93 -7.70
C LEU A 147 85.47 -0.56 -6.55
N ASN A 148 85.29 -1.13 -5.36
CA ASN A 148 86.18 -0.94 -4.20
C ASN A 148 87.55 -1.65 -4.34
N ASN A 149 87.79 -2.37 -5.43
CA ASN A 149 89.06 -3.05 -5.67
C ASN A 149 90.05 -2.11 -6.39
N ASP A 150 91.07 -1.65 -5.67
CA ASP A 150 92.11 -0.73 -6.18
C ASP A 150 92.93 -1.29 -7.36
N LYS A 151 92.83 -2.58 -7.66
CA LYS A 151 93.51 -3.23 -8.79
C LYS A 151 92.67 -3.31 -10.06
N LEU A 152 91.46 -2.74 -10.05
CA LEU A 152 90.56 -2.75 -11.21
C LEU A 152 91.08 -1.78 -12.30
N SER A 153 91.18 -2.26 -13.54
CA SER A 153 91.56 -1.39 -14.67
C SER A 153 90.50 -0.32 -14.95
N ASP A 154 90.90 0.86 -15.45
CA ASP A 154 89.96 1.96 -15.77
C ASP A 154 88.83 1.54 -16.71
N SER A 155 89.13 0.72 -17.73
CA SER A 155 88.12 0.15 -18.65
C SER A 155 87.04 -0.66 -17.94
N MET A 156 87.45 -1.51 -16.98
CA MET A 156 86.53 -2.32 -16.18
C MET A 156 85.75 -1.47 -15.18
N ARG A 157 86.36 -0.40 -14.66
CA ARG A 157 85.70 0.55 -13.76
C ARG A 157 84.58 1.29 -14.48
N ASP A 158 84.86 1.86 -15.66
CA ASP A 158 83.87 2.52 -16.51
C ASP A 158 82.73 1.59 -16.93
N ALA A 159 83.05 0.34 -17.29
CA ALA A 159 82.04 -0.66 -17.64
C ALA A 159 81.13 -0.99 -16.44
N THR A 160 81.71 -1.15 -15.25
CA THR A 160 80.98 -1.46 -14.02
C THR A 160 80.09 -0.29 -13.59
N GLU A 161 80.57 0.95 -13.67
CA GLU A 161 79.77 2.16 -13.41
C GLU A 161 78.58 2.29 -14.37
N LYS A 162 78.77 2.00 -15.67
CA LYS A 162 77.66 1.99 -16.64
C LYS A 162 76.59 0.97 -16.30
N VAL A 163 76.98 -0.22 -15.85
CA VAL A 163 76.03 -1.28 -15.46
C VAL A 163 75.29 -0.87 -14.18
N ILE A 164 75.99 -0.33 -13.18
CA ILE A 164 75.37 0.17 -11.94
C ILE A 164 74.36 1.27 -12.25
N LYS A 165 74.72 2.23 -13.12
CA LYS A 165 73.81 3.30 -13.54
C LYS A 165 72.52 2.74 -14.16
N LYS A 166 72.66 1.74 -15.03
CA LYS A 166 71.52 1.07 -15.66
C LYS A 166 70.65 0.30 -14.66
N ILE A 167 71.24 -0.26 -13.61
CA ILE A 167 70.50 -0.92 -12.51
C ILE A 167 69.71 0.12 -11.71
N TYR A 168 70.32 1.27 -11.40
CA TYR A 168 69.65 2.37 -10.69
C TYR A 168 68.57 3.08 -11.51
N ASP A 169 68.56 2.99 -12.85
CA ASP A 169 67.44 3.50 -13.66
C ASP A 169 66.11 2.81 -13.31
N GLY A 170 66.15 1.58 -12.77
CA GLY A 170 64.97 0.86 -12.27
C GLY A 170 64.62 1.13 -10.81
N TYR A 171 65.41 1.95 -10.10
CA TYR A 171 65.14 2.33 -8.71
C TYR A 171 64.06 3.41 -8.66
N MET A 172 63.03 3.17 -7.84
CA MET A 172 62.02 4.18 -7.55
C MET A 172 62.22 4.71 -6.12
N PRO A 173 62.55 6.01 -5.94
CA PRO A 173 62.65 6.61 -4.62
C PRO A 173 61.32 6.54 -3.86
N PRO A 174 61.35 6.39 -2.52
CA PRO A 174 60.13 6.36 -1.69
C PRO A 174 59.20 7.55 -1.90
N GLU A 175 59.74 8.74 -2.19
CA GLU A 175 58.97 9.97 -2.42
C GLU A 175 58.18 9.88 -3.73
N ARG A 176 58.80 9.39 -4.81
CA ARG A 176 58.11 9.16 -6.09
C ARG A 176 57.08 8.05 -5.99
N LEU A 177 57.38 7.00 -5.22
CA LEU A 177 56.44 5.94 -4.93
C LEU A 177 55.21 6.49 -4.22
N LEU A 178 55.39 7.36 -3.22
CA LEU A 178 54.31 8.00 -2.47
C LEU A 178 53.47 8.94 -3.34
N ASP A 179 54.08 9.71 -4.24
CA ASP A 179 53.33 10.60 -5.13
C ASP A 179 52.55 9.84 -6.21
N TYR A 180 53.17 8.83 -6.82
CA TYR A 180 52.47 7.93 -7.76
C TYR A 180 51.26 7.27 -7.08
N SER A 181 51.49 6.78 -5.86
CA SER A 181 50.50 6.20 -4.97
C SER A 181 49.31 7.13 -4.69
N LYS A 182 49.58 8.37 -4.27
CA LYS A 182 48.52 9.37 -4.01
C LYS A 182 47.71 9.68 -5.27
N LYS A 183 48.38 9.84 -6.41
CA LYS A 183 47.71 10.14 -7.68
C LYS A 183 46.75 9.03 -8.11
N GLN A 184 47.17 7.78 -7.98
CA GLN A 184 46.31 6.63 -8.28
C GLN A 184 45.08 6.55 -7.35
N ILE A 185 45.26 6.87 -6.06
CA ILE A 185 44.14 6.93 -5.09
C ILE A 185 43.13 7.99 -5.51
N GLU A 186 43.58 9.18 -5.88
CA GLU A 186 42.70 10.28 -6.28
C GLU A 186 41.92 9.95 -7.56
N GLU A 187 42.60 9.42 -8.58
CA GLU A 187 41.97 9.00 -9.85
C GLU A 187 40.90 7.92 -9.65
N LEU A 188 41.15 6.95 -8.77
CA LEU A 188 40.19 5.90 -8.46
C LEU A 188 38.99 6.40 -7.66
N ARG A 189 39.22 7.30 -6.70
CA ARG A 189 38.15 7.93 -5.91
C ARG A 189 37.20 8.73 -6.82
N LEU A 190 37.76 9.54 -7.71
CA LEU A 190 36.98 10.33 -8.67
C LEU A 190 36.10 9.44 -9.56
N LYS A 191 36.64 8.33 -10.09
CA LYS A 191 35.86 7.36 -10.88
C LYS A 191 34.68 6.76 -10.10
N GLN A 192 34.89 6.39 -8.84
CA GLN A 192 33.80 5.84 -8.00
C GLN A 192 32.70 6.87 -7.74
N ASP A 193 33.08 8.13 -7.48
CA ASP A 193 32.10 9.19 -7.24
C ASP A 193 31.33 9.53 -8.54
N ASP A 194 31.97 9.47 -9.71
CA ASP A 194 31.31 9.62 -11.03
C ASP A 194 30.31 8.49 -11.31
N GLU A 195 30.69 7.23 -11.10
CA GLU A 195 29.79 6.08 -11.25
C GLU A 195 28.61 6.15 -10.29
N PHE A 196 28.86 6.58 -9.04
CA PHE A 196 27.81 6.80 -8.07
C PHE A 196 26.84 7.90 -8.51
N MET A 197 27.35 9.03 -9.03
CA MET A 197 26.52 10.10 -9.58
C MET A 197 25.66 9.64 -10.76
N GLN A 198 26.19 8.80 -11.64
CA GLN A 198 25.42 8.24 -12.76
C GLN A 198 24.28 7.33 -12.28
N LEU A 199 24.53 6.46 -11.30
CA LEU A 199 23.49 5.62 -10.70
C LEU A 199 22.40 6.46 -10.02
N MET A 200 22.79 7.50 -9.29
CA MET A 200 21.86 8.42 -8.65
C MET A 200 21.01 9.19 -9.67
N ASN A 201 21.60 9.61 -10.80
CA ASN A 201 20.87 10.22 -11.91
C ASN A 201 19.87 9.24 -12.52
N LEU A 202 20.29 8.01 -12.80
CA LEU A 202 19.42 6.98 -13.36
C LEU A 202 18.24 6.67 -12.44
N ALA A 203 18.46 6.64 -11.12
CA ALA A 203 17.39 6.42 -10.14
C ALA A 203 16.37 7.57 -10.12
N VAL A 204 16.82 8.82 -10.31
CA VAL A 204 15.92 9.98 -10.49
C VAL A 204 15.17 9.89 -11.82
N ASP A 205 15.85 9.56 -12.92
CA ASP A 205 15.24 9.46 -14.26
C ASP A 205 14.17 8.36 -14.32
N GLN A 206 14.41 7.24 -13.63
CA GLN A 206 13.44 6.15 -13.47
C GLN A 206 12.36 6.45 -12.44
N LYS A 207 12.38 7.63 -11.81
CA LYS A 207 11.44 8.06 -10.76
C LYS A 207 11.41 7.13 -9.54
N VAL A 208 12.53 6.44 -9.26
CA VAL A 208 12.71 5.59 -8.09
C VAL A 208 12.97 6.45 -6.85
N ILE A 209 13.69 7.56 -7.01
CA ILE A 209 13.92 8.56 -5.97
C ILE A 209 13.66 9.96 -6.53
N THR A 210 13.38 10.93 -5.66
CA THR A 210 13.26 12.33 -6.09
C THR A 210 14.63 13.01 -6.19
N SER A 211 14.70 14.13 -6.91
CA SER A 211 15.90 14.98 -6.94
C SER A 211 16.31 15.48 -5.55
N THR A 212 15.34 15.64 -4.65
CA THR A 212 15.57 16.04 -3.26
C THR A 212 16.24 14.92 -2.47
N ASP A 213 15.77 13.67 -2.63
CA ASP A 213 16.38 12.49 -1.99
C ASP A 213 17.82 12.29 -2.47
N LYS A 214 18.07 12.52 -3.76
CA LYS A 214 19.42 12.48 -4.33
C LYS A 214 20.38 13.46 -3.65
N LEU A 215 19.96 14.70 -3.39
CA LEU A 215 20.79 15.69 -2.71
C LEU A 215 21.16 15.25 -1.29
N PHE A 216 20.22 14.64 -0.58
CA PHE A 216 20.44 14.09 0.76
C PHE A 216 21.39 12.90 0.77
N LEU A 217 21.44 12.15 -0.32
CA LEU A 217 22.28 10.96 -0.48
C LEU A 217 23.70 11.27 -1.00
N LEU A 218 23.92 12.47 -1.51
CA LEU A 218 25.22 12.97 -1.98
C LEU A 218 25.96 13.86 -0.96
N GLY A 219 25.24 14.40 0.03
CA GLY A 219 25.81 15.15 1.16
C GLY A 219 26.31 14.24 2.27
#